data_AF-A0A183K5M0-F1
#
_entry.id   AF-A0A183K5M0-F1
#
_cell.length_a   1.000
_cell.length_b   1.000
_cell.length_c   1.000
_cell.angle_alpha   90.00
_cell.angle_beta   90.00
_cell.angle_gamma   90.00
#
_symmetry.space_group_name_H-M   'P 1'
#
loop_
_entity.id
_entity.type
_entity.pdbx_description
1 polymer ?
#
loop_
_entity_poly.entity_id
_entity_poly.type
_entity_poly.pdbx_seq_one_letter_code
_entity_poly.pdbx_strand_id
1 'polypeptide(L)'
;MKQLYDTTKKLAGKYSKPERPVEGKPITEIQQQRNRWVEYFEELLNRPTPMNPPDIEAAHTDLPIDFNPPTTEENIKAIRQIKRGKAAGPDNIPAEALKSDIEVTTNMLHLLFKKI
;
A
#
# COMPACT_ATOMS: atom_id res chain seq x y z
N MET A 1 3.61 7.39 -10.30
CA MET A 1 3.77 6.43 -9.16
C MET A 1 5.09 6.50 -8.38
N LYS A 2 6.25 6.66 -9.03
CA LYS A 2 7.55 6.68 -8.32
C LYS A 2 7.63 7.79 -7.24
N GLN A 3 7.14 9.00 -7.56
CA GLN A 3 7.11 10.12 -6.61
C GLN A 3 6.25 9.83 -5.38
N LEU A 4 5.07 9.23 -5.55
CA LEU A 4 4.22 8.80 -4.43
C LEU A 4 4.96 7.78 -3.54
N TYR A 5 5.60 6.78 -4.14
CA TYR A 5 6.39 5.78 -3.41
C TYR A 5 7.57 6.41 -2.66
N ASP A 6 8.34 7.28 -3.30
CA ASP A 6 9.50 7.94 -2.71
C ASP A 6 9.08 8.90 -1.57
N THR A 7 7.96 9.62 -1.74
CA THR A 7 7.38 10.50 -0.71
C THR A 7 6.84 9.70 0.47
N THR A 8 6.11 8.60 0.22
CA THR A 8 5.62 7.71 1.28
C THR A 8 6.79 7.10 2.06
N LYS A 9 7.85 6.68 1.36
CA LYS A 9 9.07 6.15 1.99
C LYS A 9 9.80 7.21 2.83
N LYS A 10 9.77 8.48 2.43
CA LYS A 10 10.35 9.60 3.19
C LYS A 10 9.51 9.93 4.44
N LEU A 11 8.18 9.94 4.32
CA LEU A 11 7.25 10.20 5.41
C LEU A 11 7.19 9.06 6.44
N ALA A 12 7.35 7.81 5.99
CA ALA A 12 7.30 6.63 6.85
C ALA A 12 8.40 6.57 7.92
N GLY A 13 9.39 7.46 7.88
CA GLY A 13 10.49 7.50 8.85
C GLY A 13 11.27 6.18 8.93
N LYS A 14 12.01 5.98 10.02
CA LYS A 14 12.57 4.66 10.35
C LYS A 14 11.57 3.95 11.26
N TYR A 15 10.82 2.98 10.73
CA TYR A 15 10.09 2.04 11.58
C TYR A 15 11.11 1.33 12.49
N SER A 16 11.12 1.69 13.77
CA SER A 16 11.70 0.82 14.79
C SER A 16 10.81 -0.41 14.86
N LYS A 17 11.43 -1.59 15.02
CA LYS A 17 10.65 -2.77 15.44
C LYS A 17 9.89 -2.37 16.70
N PRO A 18 8.60 -2.73 16.84
CA PRO A 18 7.95 -2.59 18.13
C PRO A 18 8.85 -3.25 19.18
N GLU A 19 9.22 -2.51 20.23
CA GLU A 19 10.16 -2.94 21.26
C GLU A 19 9.71 -4.22 21.97
N ARG A 20 8.42 -4.57 21.85
CA ARG A 20 7.86 -5.77 22.44
C ARG A 20 7.08 -6.55 21.38
N PRO A 21 7.30 -7.87 21.27
CA PRO A 21 6.28 -8.76 20.76
C PRO A 21 4.99 -8.48 21.53
N VAL A 22 3.86 -8.40 20.84
CA VAL A 22 2.56 -8.46 21.52
C VAL A 22 2.47 -9.85 22.12
N GLU A 23 2.72 -9.96 23.43
CA GLU A 23 2.66 -11.23 24.14
C GLU A 23 1.22 -11.73 24.13
N GLY A 24 0.95 -12.71 23.28
CA GLY A 24 -0.37 -13.31 23.14
C GLY A 24 -0.28 -14.61 22.36
N LYS A 25 -1.12 -15.59 22.72
CA LYS A 25 -1.27 -16.79 21.91
C LYS A 25 -1.94 -16.42 20.58
N PRO A 26 -1.44 -16.90 19.43
CA PRO A 26 -2.06 -16.61 18.15
C PRO A 26 -3.48 -17.20 18.10
N ILE A 27 -4.45 -16.38 17.70
CA ILE A 27 -5.84 -16.80 17.51
C ILE A 27 -5.96 -17.46 16.14
N THR A 28 -6.27 -18.75 16.09
CA THR A 28 -6.38 -19.53 14.85
C THR A 28 -7.81 -19.59 14.31
N GLU A 29 -8.82 -19.33 15.14
CA GLU A 29 -10.24 -19.40 14.77
C GLU A 29 -10.76 -18.05 14.26
N ILE A 30 -11.41 -18.06 13.09
CA ILE A 30 -11.91 -16.85 12.40
C ILE A 30 -12.91 -16.07 13.27
N GLN A 31 -13.78 -16.76 14.01
CA GLN A 31 -14.76 -16.10 14.88
C GLN A 31 -14.08 -15.36 16.03
N GLN A 32 -13.09 -15.99 16.67
CA GLN A 32 -12.32 -15.37 17.74
C GLN A 32 -11.50 -14.19 17.23
N GLN A 33 -10.96 -14.27 16.00
CA GLN A 33 -10.28 -13.14 15.37
C GLN A 33 -11.25 -11.96 15.17
N ARG A 34 -12.45 -12.21 14.66
CA ARG A 34 -13.47 -11.16 14.47
C ARG A 34 -13.87 -10.52 15.80
N ASN A 35 -14.10 -11.30 16.84
CA ASN A 35 -14.43 -10.77 18.16
C ASN A 35 -13.29 -9.91 18.71
N ARG A 36 -12.04 -10.35 18.53
CA ARG A 36 -10.87 -9.55 18.93
C ARG A 36 -10.76 -8.24 18.14
N TRP A 37 -11.10 -8.26 16.85
CA TRP A 37 -11.18 -7.05 16.04
C TRP A 37 -12.27 -6.09 16.54
N VAL A 38 -13.45 -6.60 16.89
CA VAL A 38 -14.55 -5.79 17.44
C VAL A 38 -14.12 -5.10 18.73
N GLU A 39 -13.55 -5.84 19.69
CA GLU A 39 -13.03 -5.29 20.95
C GLU A 39 -11.98 -4.19 20.71
N TYR A 40 -11.02 -4.46 19.83
CA TYR A 40 -9.94 -3.53 19.54
C TYR A 40 -10.46 -2.21 18.95
N PHE A 41 -11.37 -2.30 17.98
CA PHE A 41 -11.95 -1.10 17.38
C PHE A 41 -12.89 -0.36 18.34
N GLU A 42 -13.63 -1.06 19.19
CA GLU A 42 -14.45 -0.44 20.21
C GLU A 42 -13.59 0.35 21.22
N GLU A 43 -12.48 -0.22 21.68
CA GLU A 43 -11.52 0.50 22.54
C GLU A 43 -10.91 1.71 21.81
N LEU A 44 -10.49 1.53 20.56
CA LEU A 44 -9.81 2.56 19.79
C LEU A 44 -10.71 3.75 19.47
N LEU A 45 -11.96 3.48 19.04
CA LEU A 45 -12.90 4.50 18.60
C LEU A 45 -13.58 5.23 19.78
N ASN A 46 -13.73 4.56 20.93
CA ASN A 46 -14.32 5.16 22.13
C ASN A 46 -13.27 5.69 23.12
N ARG A 47 -11.98 5.67 22.75
CA ARG A 47 -10.92 6.25 23.58
C ARG A 47 -11.18 7.76 23.76
N PRO A 48 -11.24 8.27 25.00
CA PRO A 48 -11.39 9.71 25.23
C PRO A 48 -10.18 10.47 24.69
N THR A 49 -10.38 11.71 24.27
CA THR A 49 -9.31 12.57 23.78
C THR A 49 -8.20 12.65 24.86
N PRO A 50 -6.95 12.32 24.52
CA PRO A 50 -5.87 12.37 25.49
C PRO A 50 -5.71 13.81 26.01
N MET A 51 -5.54 13.96 27.33
CA MET A 51 -5.43 15.26 28.00
C MET A 51 -4.23 16.09 27.51
N ASN A 52 -3.18 15.38 27.05
CA ASN A 52 -2.08 15.97 26.31
C ASN A 52 -2.25 15.52 24.84
N PRO A 53 -2.79 16.39 23.96
CA PRO A 53 -2.78 16.07 22.54
C PRO A 53 -1.33 15.86 22.10
N PRO A 54 -1.06 14.91 21.19
CA PRO A 54 0.27 14.78 20.63
C PRO A 54 0.62 16.09 19.91
N ASP A 55 1.84 16.59 20.16
CA ASP A 55 2.38 17.73 19.43
C ASP A 55 2.74 17.27 18.00
N ILE A 56 1.75 17.37 17.11
CA ILE A 56 1.88 17.01 15.70
C ILE A 56 2.03 18.32 14.93
N GLU A 57 3.24 18.58 14.43
CA GLU A 57 3.44 19.66 13.47
C GLU A 57 2.46 19.50 12.30
N ALA A 58 1.64 20.52 12.05
CA ALA A 58 0.73 20.51 10.92
C ALA A 58 1.55 20.35 9.64
N ALA A 59 1.27 19.29 8.87
CA ALA A 59 1.93 19.08 7.58
C ALA A 59 1.50 20.22 6.63
N HIS A 60 2.38 21.21 6.45
CA HIS A 60 2.09 22.43 5.68
C HIS A 60 2.20 22.27 4.17
N THR A 61 2.05 21.08 3.61
CA THR A 61 2.25 20.94 2.16
C THR A 61 1.31 19.89 1.60
N ASP A 62 0.37 20.35 0.77
CA ASP A 62 -0.13 19.57 -0.35
C ASP A 62 1.09 19.21 -1.20
N LEU A 63 1.63 18.01 -0.95
CA LEU A 63 2.73 17.48 -1.73
C LEU A 63 2.28 17.52 -3.19
N PRO A 64 3.08 18.08 -4.12
CA PRO A 64 2.73 18.13 -5.53
C PRO A 64 2.83 16.72 -6.12
N ILE A 65 1.86 15.88 -5.75
CA ILE A 65 1.66 14.53 -6.21
C ILE A 65 0.70 14.64 -7.38
N ASP A 66 1.16 14.15 -8.52
CA ASP A 66 0.28 14.00 -9.67
C ASP A 66 -0.71 12.86 -9.40
N PHE A 67 -2.00 13.22 -9.34
CA PHE A 67 -3.11 12.28 -9.19
C PHE A 67 -3.69 11.84 -10.54
N ASN A 68 -3.15 12.32 -11.66
CA ASN A 68 -3.59 11.87 -12.97
C ASN A 68 -3.26 10.39 -13.20
N PRO A 69 -4.03 9.70 -14.05
CA PRO A 69 -3.71 8.34 -14.46
C PRO A 69 -2.29 8.24 -15.03
N PRO A 70 -1.56 7.14 -14.76
CA PRO A 70 -0.22 6.94 -15.30
C PRO A 70 -0.19 7.06 -16.83
N THR A 71 0.87 7.71 -17.31
CA THR A 71 1.11 7.87 -18.75
C THR A 71 1.49 6.54 -19.41
N THR A 72 1.29 6.46 -20.73
CA THR A 72 1.69 5.31 -21.55
C THR A 72 3.20 5.04 -21.44
N GLU A 73 4.05 6.08 -21.53
CA GLU A 73 5.50 5.93 -21.32
C GLU A 73 5.86 5.36 -19.94
N GLU A 74 5.20 5.82 -18.87
CA GLU A 74 5.44 5.32 -17.53
C GLU A 74 5.11 3.84 -17.40
N ASN A 75 3.98 3.42 -17.99
CA ASN A 75 3.56 2.02 -18.01
C ASN A 75 4.55 1.15 -18.79
N ILE A 76 4.98 1.57 -19.99
CA ILE A 76 5.99 0.87 -20.78
C ILE A 76 7.29 0.73 -20.00
N LYS A 77 7.75 1.82 -19.37
CA LYS A 77 8.98 1.83 -18.59
C LYS A 77 8.89 0.90 -17.38
N ALA A 78 7.76 0.91 -16.68
CA ALA A 78 7.50 0.03 -15.55
C ALA A 78 7.52 -1.44 -15.97
N ILE A 79 6.77 -1.82 -17.02
CA ILE A 79 6.73 -3.21 -17.54
C ILE A 79 8.13 -3.70 -17.92
N ARG A 80 8.94 -2.86 -18.58
CA ARG A 80 10.32 -3.20 -18.94
C ARG A 80 11.19 -3.49 -17.71
N GLN A 81 11.00 -2.74 -16.62
CA GLN A 81 11.76 -2.89 -15.37
C GLN A 81 11.35 -4.09 -14.51
N ILE A 82 10.17 -4.71 -14.76
CA ILE A 82 9.73 -5.90 -14.01
C ILE A 82 10.76 -7.03 -14.18
N LYS A 83 11.16 -7.66 -13.07
CA LYS A 83 12.08 -8.81 -13.08
C LYS A 83 11.33 -10.09 -13.49
N ARG A 84 11.94 -10.86 -14.40
CA ARG A 84 11.48 -12.21 -14.78
C ARG A 84 11.87 -13.24 -13.71
N GLY A 85 11.25 -14.42 -13.75
CA GLY A 85 11.53 -15.54 -12.84
C GLY A 85 11.06 -15.32 -11.41
N LYS A 86 10.05 -14.47 -11.21
CA LYS A 86 9.39 -14.29 -9.91
C LYS A 86 8.12 -15.11 -9.88
N ALA A 87 7.77 -15.63 -8.69
CA ALA A 87 6.50 -16.31 -8.48
C ALA A 87 5.35 -15.36 -8.81
N ALA A 88 4.31 -15.88 -9.45
CA ALA A 88 3.09 -15.12 -9.72
C ALA A 88 2.42 -14.70 -8.41
N GLY A 89 1.68 -13.59 -8.46
CA GLY A 89 0.86 -13.15 -7.32
C GLY A 89 -0.36 -14.04 -7.11
N PRO A 90 -1.24 -13.71 -6.16
CA PRO A 90 -2.51 -14.41 -5.94
C PRO A 90 -3.44 -14.45 -7.18
N ASP A 91 -3.23 -13.53 -8.12
CA ASP A 91 -3.88 -13.48 -9.43
C ASP A 91 -3.37 -14.54 -10.42
N ASN A 92 -2.31 -15.26 -10.06
CA ASN A 92 -1.59 -16.22 -10.90
C ASN A 92 -1.06 -15.60 -12.21
N ILE A 93 -0.84 -14.28 -12.25
CA ILE A 93 -0.28 -13.60 -13.42
C ILE A 93 1.25 -13.47 -13.25
N PRO A 94 2.06 -14.17 -14.05
CA PRO A 94 3.51 -14.06 -13.98
C PRO A 94 4.00 -12.77 -14.66
N ALA A 95 5.19 -12.31 -14.26
CA ALA A 95 5.85 -11.15 -14.88
C ALA A 95 6.06 -11.33 -16.39
N GLU A 96 6.28 -12.56 -16.83
CA GLU A 96 6.47 -12.95 -18.22
C GLU A 96 5.24 -12.64 -19.07
N ALA A 97 4.03 -12.82 -18.53
CA ALA A 97 2.79 -12.52 -19.24
C ALA A 97 2.70 -11.02 -19.55
N LEU A 98 2.97 -10.16 -18.55
CA LEU A 98 2.99 -8.70 -18.72
C LEU A 98 4.09 -8.23 -19.69
N LYS A 99 5.17 -8.99 -19.84
CA LYS A 99 6.29 -8.68 -20.73
C LYS A 99 6.20 -9.35 -22.11
N SER A 100 5.19 -10.20 -22.34
CA SER A 100 5.03 -10.95 -23.59
C SER A 100 4.65 -10.04 -24.75
N ASP A 101 3.68 -9.15 -24.50
CA ASP A 101 3.27 -8.08 -25.40
C ASP A 101 3.10 -6.79 -24.60
N ILE A 102 4.11 -5.92 -24.70
CA ILE A 102 4.17 -4.68 -23.94
C ILE A 102 3.10 -3.70 -24.43
N GLU A 103 2.79 -3.67 -25.72
CA GLU A 103 1.85 -2.73 -26.31
C GLU A 103 0.42 -3.07 -25.88
N VAL A 104 0.04 -4.34 -26.05
CA VAL A 104 -1.28 -4.84 -25.62
C VAL A 104 -1.46 -4.68 -24.11
N THR A 105 -0.46 -5.05 -23.31
CA THR A 105 -0.51 -4.91 -21.85
C THR A 105 -0.62 -3.44 -21.43
N THR A 106 0.12 -2.54 -22.08
CA THR A 106 0.05 -1.10 -21.79
C THR A 106 -1.31 -0.52 -22.12
N ASN A 107 -1.90 -0.91 -23.27
CA ASN A 107 -3.23 -0.46 -23.67
C ASN A 107 -4.32 -0.92 -22.69
N MET A 108 -4.25 -2.18 -22.23
CA MET A 108 -5.15 -2.69 -21.19
C MET A 108 -5.02 -1.91 -19.87
N LEU A 109 -3.79 -1.71 -19.39
CA LEU A 109 -3.52 -0.97 -18.16
C LEU A 109 -4.00 0.49 -18.25
N HIS A 110 -3.75 1.15 -19.39
CA HIS A 110 -4.20 2.53 -19.60
C HIS A 110 -5.73 2.66 -19.58
N LEU A 111 -6.46 1.67 -20.13
CA LEU A 111 -7.92 1.63 -20.05
C LEU A 111 -8.41 1.42 -18.61
N LEU A 112 -7.74 0.55 -17.83
CA LEU A 112 -8.09 0.29 -16.44
C LEU A 112 -7.86 1.51 -15.55
N PHE A 113 -6.72 2.20 -15.72
CA PHE A 113 -6.41 3.39 -14.94
C PHE A 113 -7.36 4.58 -15.21
N LYS A 114 -8.06 4.61 -16.35
CA LYS A 114 -9.09 5.62 -16.63
C LYS A 114 -10.42 5.38 -15.92
N LYS A 115 -10.63 4.19 -15.36
CA LYS A 115 -11.88 3.81 -14.68
C LYS A 115 -11.85 4.02 -13.17
N ILE A 116 -10.69 4.37 -12.63
CA ILE A 116 -10.44 4.69 -11.23
C ILE A 116 -10.54 6.20 -11.08
#